data_AF-A0A821Y2U3-F1
#
_entry.id   AF-A0A821Y2U3-F1
#
_cell.length_a   1.000
_cell.length_b   1.000
_cell.length_c   1.000
_cell.angle_alpha   90.00
_cell.angle_beta   90.00
_cell.angle_gamma   90.00
#
_symmetry.space_group_name_H-M   'P 1'
#
loop_
_entity.id
_entity.type
_entity.pdbx_description
1 polymer ?
#
loop_
_entity_poly.entity_id
_entity_poly.type
_entity_poly.pdbx_seq_one_letter_code
_entity_poly.pdbx_strand_id
1 'polypeptide(L)'
;RDIKVIICRQCHYTSYKQSILCKQKQHYVKICEIKQKFFECIECHKSIFTWSQYPIENCMNCHSLKGFHRTSLIRERHGTKFEDEILLLRGEEEKFLNSFVSYEKLPNIID
;
A
#
# COMPACT_ATOMS: atom_id res chain seq x y z
N ARG A 1 -0.28 -3.39 -16.33
CA ARG A 1 -1.54 -2.64 -16.60
C ARG A 1 -1.18 -1.28 -17.15
N ASP A 2 -1.84 -0.86 -18.23
CA ASP A 2 -1.68 0.48 -18.79
C ASP A 2 -2.49 1.48 -17.97
N ILE A 3 -1.91 2.64 -17.70
CA ILE A 3 -2.49 3.66 -16.84
C ILE A 3 -2.48 4.99 -17.55
N LYS A 4 -3.62 5.67 -17.52
CA LYS A 4 -3.78 7.01 -18.04
C LYS A 4 -3.03 8.01 -17.16
N VAL A 5 -2.09 8.72 -17.76
CA VAL A 5 -1.25 9.73 -17.12
C VAL A 5 -1.24 11.01 -17.95
N ILE A 6 -0.81 12.08 -17.31
CA ILE A 6 -0.75 13.42 -17.84
C ILE A 6 0.71 13.85 -17.88
N ILE A 7 1.16 14.29 -19.05
CA ILE A 7 2.47 14.85 -19.30
C ILE A 7 2.32 16.34 -19.54
N CYS A 8 2.91 17.16 -18.68
CA CYS A 8 2.96 18.61 -18.89
C CYS A 8 4.07 18.96 -19.88
N ARG A 9 3.75 19.67 -20.97
CA ARG A 9 4.75 20.02 -22.00
C ARG A 9 5.66 21.19 -21.60
N GLN A 10 5.21 22.08 -20.73
CA GLN A 10 6.03 23.18 -20.22
C GLN A 10 6.90 22.77 -19.03
N CYS A 11 6.39 21.92 -18.12
CA CYS A 11 7.14 21.50 -16.92
C CYS A 11 7.85 20.14 -17.08
N HIS A 12 7.56 19.41 -18.16
CA HIS A 12 8.13 18.09 -18.45
C HIS A 12 7.93 16.99 -17.39
N TYR A 13 7.00 17.16 -16.43
CA TYR A 13 6.65 16.09 -15.49
C TYR A 13 5.57 15.16 -16.04
N THR A 14 5.54 13.94 -15.49
CA THR A 14 4.50 12.93 -15.74
C THR A 14 3.81 12.55 -14.42
N SER A 15 2.48 12.64 -14.36
CA SER A 15 1.70 12.33 -13.15
C SER A 15 0.31 11.78 -13.49
N TYR A 16 -0.35 11.12 -12.55
CA TYR A 16 -1.75 10.69 -12.71
C TYR A 16 -2.71 11.88 -12.85
N LYS A 17 -2.41 13.01 -12.20
CA LYS A 17 -3.24 14.21 -12.18
C LYS A 17 -2.39 15.43 -12.50
N GLN A 18 -2.98 16.37 -13.23
CA GLN A 18 -2.36 17.66 -13.49
C GLN A 18 -2.29 18.45 -12.18
N SER A 19 -1.12 19.04 -11.90
CA SER A 19 -0.94 19.87 -10.71
C SER A 19 -1.84 21.10 -10.75
N ILE A 20 -2.27 21.57 -9.58
CA ILE A 20 -3.16 22.73 -9.44
C ILE A 20 -2.50 23.98 -10.05
N LEU A 21 -1.21 24.18 -9.80
CA LEU A 21 -0.42 25.27 -10.38
C LEU A 21 -0.39 25.22 -11.91
N CYS A 22 -0.27 24.04 -12.53
CA CYS A 22 -0.32 23.91 -13.99
C CYS A 22 -1.70 24.21 -14.56
N LYS A 23 -2.77 23.94 -13.82
CA LYS A 23 -4.14 24.31 -14.23
C LYS A 23 -4.33 25.82 -14.18
N GLN A 24 -3.90 26.47 -13.09
CA GLN A 24 -3.98 27.91 -12.92
C GLN A 24 -3.20 28.66 -14.00
N LYS A 25 -2.01 28.17 -14.34
CA LYS A 25 -1.17 28.74 -15.41
C LYS A 25 -1.57 28.29 -16.82
N GLN A 26 -2.66 27.52 -16.96
CA GLN A 26 -3.17 26.99 -18.23
C GLN A 26 -2.08 26.29 -19.08
N HIS A 27 -1.29 25.45 -18.45
CA HIS A 27 -0.24 24.72 -19.14
C HIS A 27 -0.82 23.70 -20.13
N TYR A 28 -0.16 23.56 -21.28
CA TYR A 28 -0.48 22.55 -22.28
C TYR A 28 -0.04 21.16 -21.79
N VAL A 29 -1.01 20.26 -21.68
CA VAL A 29 -0.81 18.90 -21.18
C VAL A 29 -1.24 17.87 -22.22
N LYS A 30 -0.49 16.78 -22.33
CA LYS A 30 -0.84 15.61 -23.12
C LYS A 30 -1.30 14.50 -22.18
N ILE A 31 -2.39 13.84 -22.54
CA ILE A 31 -2.85 12.64 -21.85
C ILE A 31 -2.41 11.42 -22.66
N CYS A 32 -1.85 10.41 -22.00
CA CYS A 32 -1.38 9.18 -22.63
C CYS A 32 -1.47 8.00 -21.68
N GLU A 33 -1.42 6.78 -22.21
CA GLU A 33 -1.42 5.55 -21.43
C GLU A 33 0.00 4.99 -21.34
N ILE A 34 0.48 4.74 -20.12
CA ILE A 34 1.84 4.29 -19.83
C ILE A 34 1.81 3.14 -18.81
N LYS A 35 2.75 2.19 -18.96
CA LYS A 35 3.00 1.15 -17.96
C LYS A 35 3.93 1.66 -16.87
N GLN A 36 3.54 1.46 -15.62
CA GLN A 36 4.44 1.62 -14.48
C GLN A 36 5.54 0.57 -14.55
N LYS A 37 6.74 0.98 -14.16
CA LYS A 37 7.88 0.10 -13.95
C LYS A 37 8.26 0.13 -12.49
N PHE A 38 8.45 -1.02 -11.88
CA PHE A 38 8.75 -1.15 -10.46
C PHE A 38 10.25 -1.36 -10.26
N PHE A 39 10.75 -0.74 -9.20
CA PHE A 39 12.16 -0.76 -8.84
C PHE A 39 12.28 -0.91 -7.32
N GLU A 40 13.40 -1.46 -6.87
CA GLU A 40 13.71 -1.60 -5.46
C GLU A 40 15.12 -1.06 -5.18
N CYS A 41 15.23 -0.28 -4.11
CA CYS A 41 16.51 0.27 -3.68
C CYS A 41 17.43 -0.86 -3.22
N ILE A 42 18.68 -0.84 -3.68
CA ILE A 42 19.65 -1.90 -3.37
C ILE A 42 20.04 -1.91 -1.88
N GLU A 43 20.01 -0.76 -1.21
CA GLU A 43 20.46 -0.66 0.20
C GLU A 43 19.32 -0.79 1.22
N CYS A 44 18.23 -0.02 1.05
CA CYS A 44 17.14 0.00 2.03
C CYS A 44 15.92 -0.83 1.62
N HIS A 45 15.99 -1.52 0.47
CA HIS A 45 14.92 -2.38 -0.05
C HIS A 45 13.55 -1.69 -0.23
N LYS A 46 13.53 -0.34 -0.20
CA LYS A 46 12.31 0.42 -0.46
C LYS A 46 11.94 0.29 -1.93
N SER A 47 10.72 -0.21 -2.19
CA SER A 47 10.16 -0.27 -3.52
C SER A 47 9.65 1.11 -3.96
N ILE A 48 9.91 1.46 -5.22
CA ILE A 48 9.40 2.64 -5.90
C ILE A 48 8.85 2.24 -7.27
N PHE A 49 8.08 3.13 -7.89
CA PHE A 49 7.68 2.97 -9.29
C PHE A 49 8.05 4.22 -10.08
N THR A 50 8.23 4.06 -11.38
CA THR A 50 8.42 5.18 -12.31
C THR A 50 7.72 4.94 -13.64
N TRP A 51 7.43 6.03 -14.34
CA TRP A 51 6.92 6.05 -15.71
C TRP A 51 8.05 5.97 -16.74
N SER A 52 9.22 6.53 -16.40
CA SER A 52 10.42 6.51 -17.22
C SER A 52 11.02 5.11 -17.34
N GLN A 53 12.05 4.93 -18.15
CA GLN A 53 12.74 3.64 -18.26
C GLN A 53 13.46 3.26 -16.96
N TYR A 54 14.07 4.24 -16.28
CA TYR A 54 14.76 4.11 -15.00
C TYR A 54 14.47 5.32 -14.10
N PRO A 55 14.53 5.16 -12.76
CA PRO A 55 14.44 6.29 -11.83
C PRO A 55 15.56 7.31 -12.10
N ILE A 56 15.20 8.59 -12.13
CA ILE A 56 16.15 9.70 -12.31
C ILE A 56 16.66 10.16 -10.94
N GLU A 57 15.79 10.12 -9.94
CA GLU A 57 16.07 10.57 -8.58
C GLU A 57 16.67 9.46 -7.71
N ASN A 58 17.44 9.87 -6.71
CA ASN A 58 17.96 9.00 -5.67
C ASN A 58 16.86 8.47 -4.74
N CYS A 59 17.21 7.47 -3.92
CA CYS A 59 16.27 6.94 -2.94
C CYS A 59 15.93 7.98 -1.86
N MET A 60 14.69 8.42 -1.80
CA MET A 60 14.20 9.37 -0.78
C MET A 60 14.31 8.86 0.68
N ASN A 61 14.62 7.57 0.90
CA ASN A 61 14.72 7.00 2.24
C ASN A 61 16.15 7.00 2.77
N CYS A 62 17.08 6.43 2.00
CA CYS A 62 18.49 6.33 2.39
C CYS A 62 19.42 7.31 1.65
N HIS A 63 18.91 8.05 0.66
CA HIS A 63 19.66 8.99 -0.19
C HIS A 63 20.87 8.35 -0.91
N SER A 64 20.87 7.02 -1.04
CA SER A 64 21.97 6.28 -1.65
C SER A 64 22.17 6.62 -3.13
N LEU A 65 23.44 6.60 -3.53
CA LEU A 65 23.88 6.70 -4.92
C LEU A 65 23.99 5.34 -5.61
N LYS A 66 23.90 4.21 -4.87
CA LYS A 66 24.04 2.86 -5.44
C LYS A 66 22.93 2.48 -6.41
N GLY A 67 21.82 3.21 -6.39
CA GLY A 67 20.74 3.09 -7.37
C GLY A 67 19.70 2.02 -7.01
N PHE A 68 18.95 1.60 -8.03
CA PHE A 68 17.81 0.70 -7.92
C PHE A 68 17.93 -0.45 -8.91
N HIS A 69 17.43 -1.62 -8.53
CA HIS A 69 17.26 -2.74 -9.46
C HIS A 69 15.79 -2.88 -9.86
N ARG A 70 15.54 -3.40 -11.06
CA ARG A 70 14.18 -3.56 -11.58
C ARG A 70 13.49 -4.76 -10.92
N THR A 71 12.22 -4.59 -10.57
CA THR A 71 11.37 -5.67 -10.04
C THR A 71 10.05 -5.75 -10.81
N SER A 72 9.35 -6.87 -10.66
CA SER A 72 8.07 -7.12 -11.33
C SER A 72 6.89 -6.44 -10.62
N LEU A 73 6.97 -6.29 -9.29
CA LEU A 73 5.87 -5.87 -8.44
C LEU A 73 6.40 -5.04 -7.25
N ILE A 74 5.53 -4.19 -6.67
CA ILE A 74 5.81 -3.56 -5.37
C ILE A 74 5.68 -4.62 -4.28
N ARG A 75 6.57 -4.60 -3.29
CA ARG A 75 6.49 -5.47 -2.12
C ARG A 75 5.15 -5.33 -1.40
N GLU A 76 4.60 -6.46 -1.00
CA GLU A 76 3.40 -6.49 -0.16
C GLU A 76 3.65 -5.71 1.13
N ARG A 77 2.68 -4.87 1.50
CA ARG A 77 2.74 -4.12 2.74
C ARG A 77 2.04 -4.92 3.82
N HIS A 78 2.81 -5.47 4.75
CA HIS A 78 2.24 -6.06 5.97
C HIS A 78 1.87 -4.92 6.93
N GLY A 79 0.66 -4.38 6.75
CA GLY A 79 0.05 -3.46 7.70
C GLY A 79 -0.58 -4.21 8.88
N THR A 80 -1.25 -3.47 9.75
CA THR A 80 -2.18 -4.05 10.73
C THR A 80 -3.24 -4.82 9.95
N LYS A 81 -3.37 -6.12 10.24
CA LYS A 81 -4.41 -6.94 9.64
C LYS A 81 -5.76 -6.39 10.10
N PHE A 82 -6.65 -6.11 9.17
CA PHE A 82 -8.03 -5.80 9.52
C PHE A 82 -8.72 -7.06 10.06
N GLU A 83 -9.72 -6.92 10.94
CA GLU A 83 -10.47 -8.06 11.47
C GLU A 83 -11.08 -8.92 10.35
N ASP A 84 -11.55 -8.27 9.28
CA ASP A 84 -12.09 -8.92 8.08
C ASP A 84 -11.04 -9.71 7.26
N GLU A 85 -9.75 -9.42 7.45
CA GLU A 85 -8.64 -10.18 6.83
C GLU A 85 -8.28 -11.43 7.64
N ILE A 86 -8.75 -11.53 8.89
CA ILE A 86 -8.55 -12.69 9.76
C ILE A 86 -9.63 -13.72 9.44
N LEU A 87 -9.37 -14.53 8.43
CA LEU A 87 -10.27 -15.63 8.07
C LEU A 87 -10.20 -16.74 9.12
N LEU A 88 -11.27 -16.89 9.89
CA LEU A 88 -11.49 -18.04 10.76
C LEU A 88 -11.92 -19.24 9.92
N LEU A 89 -10.96 -20.00 9.38
CA LEU A 89 -11.21 -21.16 8.52
C LEU A 89 -12.18 -22.20 9.13
N ARG A 90 -12.25 -22.27 10.47
CA ARG A 90 -13.14 -23.18 11.22
C ARG A 90 -14.25 -22.45 11.98
N GLY A 91 -14.40 -21.14 11.79
CA GLY A 91 -15.26 -20.29 12.62
C GLY A 91 -14.66 -19.98 13.99
N GLU A 92 -15.48 -19.42 14.87
CA GLU A 92 -15.11 -19.13 16.25
C GLU A 92 -15.01 -20.45 17.04
N GLU A 93 -13.82 -20.75 17.55
CA GLU A 93 -13.60 -21.93 18.39
C GLU A 93 -13.90 -21.59 19.85
N GLU A 94 -15.01 -22.11 20.39
CA GLU A 94 -15.28 -22.03 21.83
C GLU A 94 -14.40 -23.01 22.60
N LYS A 95 -13.66 -22.48 23.58
CA LYS A 95 -12.88 -23.31 24.51
C LYS A 95 -13.78 -23.72 25.68
N PHE A 96 -13.72 -25.02 26.04
CA PHE A 96 -14.36 -25.59 27.24
C PHE A 96 -15.89 -25.68 27.27
N LEU A 97 -16.52 -26.14 26.19
CA LEU A 97 -17.96 -26.46 26.16
C LEU A 97 -18.44 -27.39 27.32
N ASN A 98 -17.52 -28.09 27.99
CA ASN A 98 -17.82 -29.01 29.11
C ASN A 98 -17.02 -28.71 30.41
N SER A 99 -16.45 -27.52 30.59
CA SER A 99 -15.98 -27.17 31.94
C SER A 99 -17.20 -26.86 32.80
N PHE A 100 -17.72 -27.87 33.50
CA PHE A 100 -18.72 -27.71 34.54
C PHE A 100 -18.22 -26.70 35.57
N VAL A 101 -18.61 -25.44 35.44
CA VAL A 101 -18.51 -24.49 36.54
C VAL A 101 -19.66 -24.85 37.47
N SER A 102 -19.34 -25.54 38.56
CA SER A 102 -20.23 -25.75 39.69
C SER A 102 -20.53 -24.40 40.35
N TYR A 103 -21.47 -23.65 39.78
CA TYR A 103 -22.14 -22.57 40.51
C TYR A 103 -23.15 -23.23 41.44
N GLU A 104 -22.70 -23.58 42.65
CA GLU A 104 -23.58 -23.78 43.80
C GLU A 104 -24.29 -22.43 44.07
N LYS A 105 -25.41 -22.20 43.38
CA LYS A 105 -26.41 -21.24 43.84
C LYS A 105 -27.06 -21.88 45.06
N LEU A 106 -26.60 -21.51 46.26
CA LEU A 106 -27.41 -21.63 47.46
C LEU A 106 -28.60 -20.66 47.31
N PRO A 107 -29.85 -21.12 47.26
CA PRO A 107 -30.99 -20.24 47.39
C PRO A 107 -31.09 -19.79 48.86
N ASN A 108 -30.87 -18.50 49.10
CA ASN A 108 -31.39 -17.84 50.30
C ASN A 108 -32.92 -17.80 50.23
N ILE A 109 -33.55 -17.93 51.42
CA ILE A 109 -34.96 -17.65 51.83
C ILE A 109 -35.74 -18.95 52.16
N ILE A 110 -36.40 -19.19 53.31
CA ILE A 110 -36.69 -18.50 54.61
C ILE A 110 -37.12 -19.63 55.60
N ASP A 111 -36.73 -19.53 56.88
CA ASP A 111 -37.57 -19.67 58.09
C ASP A 111 -36.77 -19.21 59.33
#